data_AF-A0A2N3AQS2-F1
#
_entry.id   AF-A0A2N3AQS2-F1
#
_cell.length_a   1.000
_cell.length_b   1.000
_cell.length_c   1.000
_cell.angle_alpha   90.00
_cell.angle_beta   90.00
_cell.angle_gamma   90.00
#
_symmetry.space_group_name_H-M   'P 1'
#
loop_
_entity.id
_entity.type
_entity.pdbx_description
1 polymer ?
#
loop_
_entity_poly.entity_id
_entity_poly.type
_entity_poly.pdbx_seq_one_letter_code
_entity_poly.pdbx_strand_id
1 'polypeptide(L)'
;TPADAAALCRGQPAADPQVEAHAAAIRTITARAHLFELADRDAQIETLLLATLANPQDRDAARSYEALVSGNVALAGRVMIERTDLVVAVWDGKIANLPGGTGHTIISALEMGTPVLLIDPTAPQEWSILTRPEELGHPERNNAPDAVRQARLEATIRAAMVAQGWHSQGPRREQWRARSSFAFSLYRLIERVFGEGTLIPGRMRIEYEAPAAISTGSAAGLLAAAEAAPGADPLLVARLRGVLLPMFARADGIASRLSDAYRSGMCVNFVLAALAVIIGLAFYPFGLAQVKWVFASAELLLLAGILVITLAGSRLGWHRRWFEMRRVAEYLRHAPGLLLLGVSRPTGRWPRKGGRGHEA
;
A
#
# COMPACT_ATOMS: atom_id res chain seq x y z
N THR A 1 36.78 16.54 21.71
CA THR A 1 36.92 17.98 21.99
C THR A 1 35.96 18.78 21.08
N PRO A 2 35.75 20.10 21.27
CA PRO A 2 34.97 20.92 20.32
C PRO A 2 35.53 20.84 18.89
N ALA A 3 36.86 20.76 18.75
CA ALA A 3 37.53 20.62 17.46
C ALA A 3 37.21 19.28 16.78
N ASP A 4 37.24 18.17 17.52
CA ASP A 4 36.85 16.85 16.99
C ASP A 4 35.38 16.82 16.58
N ALA A 5 34.48 17.41 17.38
CA ALA A 5 33.06 17.46 17.06
C ALA A 5 32.82 18.24 15.76
N ALA A 6 33.44 19.42 15.61
CA ALA A 6 33.36 20.21 14.39
C ALA A 6 33.97 19.49 13.17
N ALA A 7 35.05 18.72 13.36
CA ALA A 7 35.61 17.89 12.30
C ALA A 7 34.62 16.81 11.85
N LEU A 8 34.04 16.07 12.80
CA LEU A 8 33.07 15.00 12.53
C LEU A 8 31.78 15.53 11.86
N CYS A 9 31.25 16.67 12.29
CA CYS A 9 30.09 17.31 11.65
C CYS A 9 30.35 17.68 10.18
N ARG A 10 31.61 18.00 9.83
CA ARG A 10 32.04 18.25 8.44
C ARG A 10 32.42 16.97 7.67
N GLY A 11 32.23 15.79 8.27
CA GLY A 11 32.64 14.50 7.68
C GLY A 11 34.15 14.27 7.66
N GLN A 12 34.91 15.01 8.47
CA GLN A 12 36.37 14.87 8.61
C GLN A 12 36.71 13.92 9.77
N PRO A 13 37.88 13.27 9.76
CA PRO A 13 38.31 12.44 10.88
C PRO A 13 38.56 13.29 12.13
N ALA A 14 38.29 12.72 13.31
CA ALA A 14 38.66 13.31 14.58
C ALA A 14 40.18 13.22 14.82
N ALA A 15 40.74 14.18 15.55
CA ALA A 15 42.17 14.20 15.90
C ALA A 15 42.48 13.24 17.06
N ASP A 16 41.54 13.08 17.99
CA ASP A 16 41.64 12.09 19.06
C ASP A 16 41.46 10.66 18.50
N PRO A 17 42.45 9.75 18.65
CA PRO A 17 42.39 8.39 18.13
C PRO A 17 41.22 7.56 18.68
N GLN A 18 40.81 7.76 19.93
CA GLN A 18 39.69 7.01 20.52
C GLN A 18 38.36 7.48 19.95
N VAL A 19 38.20 8.80 19.82
CA VAL A 19 37.00 9.40 19.19
C VAL A 19 36.88 8.94 17.74
N GLU A 20 38.00 8.95 17.00
CA GLU A 20 38.01 8.52 15.61
C GLU A 20 37.72 7.02 15.47
N ALA A 21 38.24 6.17 16.36
CA ALA A 21 37.93 4.75 16.37
C ALA A 21 36.43 4.48 16.57
N HIS A 22 35.78 5.21 17.48
CA HIS A 22 34.32 5.11 17.69
C HIS A 22 33.54 5.63 16.48
N ALA A 23 33.93 6.78 15.92
CA ALA A 23 33.28 7.33 14.73
C ALA A 23 33.40 6.38 13.53
N ALA A 24 34.57 5.74 13.34
CA ALA A 24 34.80 4.75 12.30
C ALA A 24 33.93 3.50 12.48
N ALA A 25 33.73 3.05 13.72
CA ALA A 25 32.83 1.93 14.02
C ALA A 25 31.37 2.26 13.65
N ILE A 26 30.89 3.46 14.00
CA ILE A 26 29.55 3.94 13.60
C ILE A 26 29.45 3.99 12.08
N ARG A 27 30.41 4.61 11.39
CA ARG A 27 30.44 4.67 9.91
C ARG A 27 30.45 3.29 9.26
N THR A 28 31.13 2.31 9.86
CA THR A 28 31.15 0.93 9.35
C THR A 28 29.78 0.26 9.47
N ILE A 29 29.06 0.51 10.57
CA ILE A 29 27.71 -0.01 10.76
C ILE A 29 26.73 0.69 9.79
N THR A 30 26.80 2.01 9.71
CA THR A 30 25.88 2.79 8.86
C THR A 30 26.10 2.56 7.38
N ALA A 31 27.33 2.30 6.93
CA ALA A 31 27.64 1.93 5.55
C ALA A 31 27.00 0.61 5.10
N ARG A 32 26.59 -0.24 6.05
CA ARG A 32 25.89 -1.51 5.79
C ARG A 32 24.36 -1.39 5.90
N ALA A 33 23.86 -0.21 6.24
CA ALA A 33 22.44 0.05 6.46
C ALA A 33 21.89 1.00 5.40
N HIS A 34 20.58 0.92 5.16
CA HIS A 34 19.86 1.98 4.48
C HIS A 34 19.46 3.02 5.52
N LEU A 35 20.00 4.24 5.40
CA LEU A 35 19.82 5.29 6.38
C LEU A 35 18.57 6.12 6.06
N PHE A 36 17.82 6.42 7.12
CA PHE A 36 16.77 7.44 7.09
C PHE A 36 17.29 8.62 7.91
N GLU A 37 17.56 9.74 7.25
CA GLU A 37 18.23 10.90 7.85
C GLU A 37 17.26 12.09 7.94
N LEU A 38 17.10 12.62 9.15
CA LEU A 38 16.32 13.83 9.42
C LEU A 38 17.26 15.04 9.48
N ALA A 39 17.75 15.45 8.32
CA ALA A 39 18.80 16.46 8.20
C ALA A 39 18.31 17.92 8.37
N ASP A 40 17.00 18.15 8.40
CA ASP A 40 16.39 19.49 8.44
C ASP A 40 16.87 20.35 9.63
N ARG A 41 17.35 19.70 10.70
CA ARG A 41 17.78 20.35 11.94
C ARG A 41 19.27 20.20 12.24
N ASP A 42 20.06 19.63 11.34
CA ASP A 42 21.47 19.32 11.60
C ASP A 42 22.29 20.56 11.95
N ALA A 43 22.11 21.66 11.22
CA ALA A 43 22.82 22.92 11.50
C ALA A 43 22.48 23.48 12.90
N GLN A 44 21.24 23.34 13.35
CA GLN A 44 20.81 23.79 14.68
C GLN A 44 21.39 22.88 15.78
N ILE A 45 21.36 21.56 15.56
CA ILE A 45 21.92 20.57 16.46
C ILE A 45 23.44 20.75 16.59
N GLU A 46 24.15 20.94 15.47
CA GLU A 46 25.59 21.20 15.45
C GLU A 46 25.94 22.46 16.25
N THR A 47 25.21 23.55 16.05
CA THR A 47 25.43 24.81 16.78
C THR A 47 25.32 24.60 18.30
N LEU A 48 24.27 23.89 18.75
CA LEU A 48 24.06 23.60 20.17
C LEU A 48 25.08 22.60 20.73
N LEU A 49 25.50 21.60 19.95
CA LEU A 49 26.56 20.65 20.32
C LEU A 49 27.89 21.36 20.54
N LEU A 50 28.27 22.26 19.63
CA LEU A 50 29.52 23.00 19.76
C LEU A 50 29.47 23.97 20.95
N ALA A 51 28.34 24.63 21.19
CA ALA A 51 28.14 25.50 22.35
C ALA A 51 28.28 24.74 23.68
N THR A 52 27.67 23.56 23.78
CA THR A 52 27.75 22.71 24.99
C THR A 52 29.16 22.18 25.24
N LEU A 53 29.92 21.86 24.19
CA LEU A 53 31.32 21.44 24.33
C LEU A 53 32.25 22.61 24.66
N ALA A 54 31.96 23.81 24.17
CA ALA A 54 32.76 25.01 24.44
C ALA A 54 32.56 25.52 25.89
N ASN A 55 31.35 25.41 26.43
CA ASN A 55 31.05 25.77 27.81
C ASN A 55 30.25 24.67 28.54
N PRO A 56 30.92 23.63 29.08
CA PRO A 56 30.25 22.51 29.73
C PRO A 56 29.44 22.88 31.00
N GLN A 57 29.67 24.06 31.57
CA GLN A 57 28.96 24.54 32.76
C GLN A 57 27.63 25.23 32.40
N ASP A 58 27.41 25.57 31.13
CA ASP A 58 26.17 26.18 30.66
C ASP A 58 25.06 25.12 30.60
N ARG A 59 24.25 25.10 31.66
CA ARG A 59 23.12 24.17 31.79
C ARG A 59 21.99 24.45 30.81
N ASP A 60 21.83 25.69 30.35
CA ASP A 60 20.74 26.05 29.45
C ASP A 60 21.06 25.62 28.01
N ALA A 61 22.32 25.78 27.60
CA ALA A 61 22.82 25.19 26.35
C ALA A 61 22.69 23.66 26.36
N ALA A 62 23.07 23.02 27.47
CA ALA A 62 22.97 21.56 27.63
C ALA A 62 21.53 21.05 27.51
N ARG A 63 20.59 21.68 28.22
CA ARG A 63 19.16 21.35 28.16
C ARG A 63 18.57 21.57 26.77
N SER A 64 18.95 22.67 26.11
CA SER A 64 18.46 22.99 24.76
C SER A 64 18.94 21.97 23.73
N TYR A 65 20.21 21.58 23.80
CA TYR A 65 20.77 20.52 22.96
C TYR A 65 20.05 19.18 23.20
N GLU A 66 19.93 18.76 24.47
CA GLU A 66 19.29 17.50 24.84
C GLU A 66 17.83 17.44 24.38
N ALA A 67 17.06 18.52 24.59
CA ALA A 67 15.67 18.61 24.15
C ALA A 67 15.53 18.54 22.61
N LEU A 68 16.41 19.21 21.87
CA LEU A 68 16.36 19.20 20.40
C LEU A 68 16.71 17.82 19.83
N VAL A 69 17.76 17.18 20.34
CA VAL A 69 18.17 15.83 19.94
C VAL A 69 17.09 14.81 20.31
N SER A 70 16.58 14.86 21.54
CA SER A 70 15.49 14.02 22.03
C SER A 70 14.25 14.13 21.13
N GLY A 71 13.86 15.36 20.75
CA GLY A 71 12.76 15.60 19.83
C GLY A 71 13.02 15.06 18.42
N ASN A 72 14.25 15.17 17.90
CA ASN A 72 14.60 14.66 16.58
C ASN A 72 14.56 13.11 16.55
N VAL A 73 15.07 12.45 17.59
CA VAL A 73 14.99 11.00 17.74
C VAL A 73 13.54 10.54 17.89
N ALA A 74 12.71 11.25 18.64
CA ALA A 74 11.28 10.95 18.76
C ALA A 74 10.56 11.01 17.40
N LEU A 75 10.87 12.03 16.58
CA LEU A 75 10.33 12.17 15.23
C LEU A 75 10.80 11.02 14.33
N ALA A 76 12.08 10.66 14.35
CA ALA A 76 12.62 9.53 13.60
C ALA A 76 11.93 8.22 14.00
N GLY A 77 11.77 7.99 15.31
CA GLY A 77 11.07 6.84 15.85
C GLY A 77 9.63 6.74 15.35
N ARG A 78 8.89 7.86 15.33
CA ARG A 78 7.53 7.90 14.79
C ARG A 78 7.49 7.50 13.32
N VAL A 79 8.33 8.10 12.47
CA VAL A 79 8.36 7.78 11.03
C VAL A 79 8.73 6.30 10.80
N MET A 80 9.69 5.78 11.58
CA MET A 80 10.08 4.37 11.54
C MET A 80 8.90 3.45 11.89
N ILE A 81 8.18 3.74 12.98
CA ILE A 81 7.04 2.93 13.44
C ILE A 81 5.92 2.91 12.40
N GLU A 82 5.62 4.04 11.76
CA GLU A 82 4.59 4.10 10.70
C GLU A 82 4.90 3.18 9.51
N ARG A 83 6.17 2.83 9.31
CA ARG A 83 6.68 1.98 8.22
C ARG A 83 6.97 0.54 8.65
N THR A 84 6.72 0.20 9.91
CA THR A 84 7.14 -1.07 10.51
C THR A 84 5.94 -1.87 10.97
N ASP A 85 5.86 -3.14 10.56
CA ASP A 85 4.79 -4.05 11.00
C ASP A 85 5.13 -4.81 12.28
N LEU A 86 6.40 -4.87 12.66
CA LEU A 86 6.89 -5.45 13.92
C LEU A 86 8.18 -4.73 14.34
N VAL A 87 8.18 -4.13 15.53
CA VAL A 87 9.39 -3.52 16.11
C VAL A 87 10.11 -4.55 16.95
N VAL A 88 11.43 -4.67 16.78
CA VAL A 88 12.28 -5.45 17.68
C VAL A 88 13.02 -4.46 18.59
N ALA A 89 12.76 -4.53 19.88
CA ALA A 89 13.34 -3.64 20.87
C ALA A 89 14.25 -4.43 21.82
N VAL A 90 15.48 -3.96 21.98
CA VAL A 90 16.41 -4.44 23.01
C VAL A 90 16.42 -3.40 24.12
N TRP A 91 15.83 -3.71 25.27
CA TRP A 91 15.63 -2.75 26.35
C TRP A 91 15.54 -3.42 27.71
N ASP A 92 16.19 -2.83 28.71
CA ASP A 92 16.32 -3.33 30.08
C ASP A 92 15.14 -2.95 30.99
N GLY A 93 14.06 -2.42 30.43
CA GLY A 93 12.86 -2.04 31.18
C GLY A 93 13.00 -0.78 32.04
N LYS A 94 14.19 -0.16 32.10
CA LYS A 94 14.40 1.03 32.95
C LYS A 94 13.79 2.26 32.27
N ILE A 95 12.95 2.98 33.03
CA ILE A 95 12.24 4.17 32.56
C ILE A 95 13.25 5.29 32.29
N ALA A 96 13.39 5.68 31.02
CA ALA A 96 14.00 6.94 30.64
C ALA A 96 12.87 7.94 30.31
N ASN A 97 12.78 9.04 31.05
CA ASN A 97 11.74 10.08 30.90
C ASN A 97 11.96 11.00 29.69
N LEU A 98 12.95 10.71 28.84
CA LEU A 98 13.28 11.55 27.70
C LEU A 98 12.50 11.07 26.46
N PRO A 99 11.79 11.98 25.74
CA PRO A 99 11.26 11.69 24.42
C PRO A 99 12.34 11.10 23.50
N GLY A 100 11.97 10.17 22.63
CA GLY A 100 12.92 9.52 21.72
C GLY A 100 13.81 8.44 22.38
N GLY A 101 13.75 8.26 23.70
CA GLY A 101 14.35 7.10 24.34
C GLY A 101 13.71 5.78 23.88
N THR A 102 14.38 4.64 24.16
CA THR A 102 13.88 3.32 23.79
C THR A 102 12.50 3.03 24.39
N GLY A 103 12.29 3.35 25.67
CA GLY A 103 10.99 3.19 26.34
C GLY A 103 9.88 4.03 25.68
N HIS A 104 10.15 5.31 25.37
CA HIS A 104 9.22 6.17 24.64
C HIS A 104 8.86 5.57 23.28
N THR A 105 9.85 5.10 22.52
CA THR A 105 9.65 4.49 21.20
C THR A 105 8.81 3.21 21.27
N ILE A 106 9.03 2.35 22.28
CA ILE A 106 8.22 1.14 22.51
C ILE A 106 6.77 1.51 22.81
N ILE A 107 6.53 2.48 23.71
CA ILE A 107 5.18 2.91 24.07
C ILE A 107 4.47 3.50 22.85
N SER A 108 5.12 4.40 22.11
CA SER A 108 4.57 4.97 20.88
C SER A 108 4.23 3.89 19.85
N ALA A 109 5.06 2.86 19.71
CA ALA A 109 4.79 1.75 18.79
C ALA A 109 3.49 1.01 19.18
N LEU A 110 3.34 0.70 20.46
CA LEU A 110 2.17 -0.02 20.99
C LEU A 110 0.89 0.82 20.92
N GLU A 111 0.96 2.12 21.21
CA GLU A 111 -0.17 3.06 21.06
C GLU A 111 -0.63 3.16 19.60
N MET A 112 0.32 3.12 18.67
CA MET A 112 0.03 3.08 17.22
C MET A 112 -0.43 1.70 16.73
N GLY A 113 -0.55 0.71 17.64
CA GLY A 113 -0.98 -0.65 17.35
C GLY A 113 0.06 -1.49 16.61
N THR A 114 1.34 -1.06 16.63
CA THR A 114 2.46 -1.84 16.07
C THR A 114 3.00 -2.76 17.15
N PRO A 115 3.02 -4.09 16.93
CA PRO A 115 3.52 -5.04 17.91
C PRO A 115 5.03 -4.86 18.14
N VAL A 116 5.47 -5.14 19.36
CA VAL A 116 6.87 -5.03 19.78
C VAL A 116 7.37 -6.37 20.31
N LEU A 117 8.39 -6.94 19.66
CA LEU A 117 9.20 -8.01 20.22
C LEU A 117 10.25 -7.38 21.15
N LEU A 118 10.09 -7.57 22.45
CA LEU A 118 11.04 -7.07 23.45
C LEU A 118 12.04 -8.17 23.83
N ILE A 119 13.29 -7.77 23.89
CA ILE A 119 14.40 -8.59 24.35
C ILE A 119 15.08 -7.83 25.50
N ASP A 120 15.07 -8.42 26.69
CA ASP A 120 15.89 -7.92 27.79
C ASP A 120 17.36 -8.33 27.52
N PRO A 121 18.31 -7.38 27.45
CA PRO A 121 19.71 -7.70 27.21
C PRO A 121 20.33 -8.57 28.32
N THR A 122 19.78 -8.56 29.54
CA THR A 122 20.26 -9.39 30.66
C THR A 122 19.74 -10.82 30.60
N ALA A 123 18.60 -11.04 29.93
CA ALA A 123 17.95 -12.34 29.79
C ALA A 123 17.35 -12.50 28.37
N PRO A 124 18.17 -12.60 27.31
CA PRO A 124 17.69 -12.57 25.93
C PRO A 124 16.79 -13.76 25.53
N GLN A 125 16.89 -14.87 26.27
CA GLN A 125 16.03 -16.06 26.08
C GLN A 125 14.59 -15.83 26.60
N GLU A 126 14.38 -14.81 27.41
CA GLU A 126 13.09 -14.44 28.00
C GLU A 126 12.37 -13.35 27.20
N TRP A 127 12.53 -13.36 25.88
CA TRP A 127 11.84 -12.42 25.01
C TRP A 127 10.31 -12.59 25.06
N SER A 128 9.59 -11.54 24.69
CA SER A 128 8.13 -11.53 24.69
C SER A 128 7.56 -10.54 23.66
N ILE A 129 6.35 -10.81 23.18
CA ILE A 129 5.68 -9.97 22.18
C ILE A 129 4.55 -9.19 22.83
N LEU A 130 4.60 -7.88 22.68
CA LEU A 130 3.58 -6.97 23.12
C LEU A 130 2.73 -6.49 21.98
N THR A 131 1.44 -6.35 22.25
CA THR A 131 0.48 -5.75 21.33
C THR A 131 -0.14 -4.48 21.89
N ARG A 132 -0.04 -4.27 23.21
CA ARG A 132 -0.63 -3.11 23.88
C ARG A 132 0.28 -2.55 24.97
N PRO A 133 0.18 -1.24 25.28
CA PRO A 133 1.01 -0.61 26.30
C PRO A 133 0.86 -1.22 27.69
N GLU A 134 -0.34 -1.65 28.08
CA GLU A 134 -0.59 -2.23 29.41
C GLU A 134 0.25 -3.48 29.68
N GLU A 135 0.60 -4.25 28.63
CA GLU A 135 1.41 -5.46 28.73
C GLU A 135 2.83 -5.21 29.26
N LEU A 136 3.31 -3.95 29.23
CA LEU A 136 4.61 -3.56 29.77
C LEU A 136 4.69 -3.75 31.30
N GLY A 137 3.57 -3.60 32.01
CA GLY A 137 3.51 -3.69 33.47
C GLY A 137 3.23 -5.09 34.02
N HIS A 138 3.02 -6.10 33.16
CA HIS A 138 2.64 -7.44 33.60
C HIS A 138 3.88 -8.26 34.05
N PRO A 139 3.95 -8.68 35.32
CA PRO A 139 5.10 -9.42 35.86
C PRO A 139 5.25 -10.83 35.27
N GLU A 140 4.17 -11.45 34.78
CA GLU A 140 4.19 -12.82 34.22
C GLU A 140 4.51 -12.89 32.73
N ARG A 141 4.95 -11.79 32.14
CA ARG A 141 5.17 -11.65 30.70
C ARG A 141 6.16 -12.67 30.11
N ASN A 142 7.11 -13.13 30.92
CA ASN A 142 8.14 -14.08 30.53
C ASN A 142 7.82 -15.53 30.95
N ASN A 143 6.71 -15.76 31.66
CA ASN A 143 6.36 -17.08 32.20
C ASN A 143 5.68 -18.00 31.17
N ALA A 144 5.36 -17.48 29.99
CA ALA A 144 4.76 -18.27 28.92
C ALA A 144 5.75 -19.31 28.38
N PRO A 145 5.33 -20.59 28.23
CA PRO A 145 6.17 -21.60 27.60
C PRO A 145 6.64 -21.17 26.20
N ASP A 146 7.85 -21.60 25.81
CA ASP A 146 8.48 -21.16 24.56
C ASP A 146 7.62 -21.41 23.32
N ALA A 147 6.95 -22.56 23.26
CA ALA A 147 6.01 -22.90 22.19
C ALA A 147 4.86 -21.89 22.04
N VAL A 148 4.36 -21.33 23.16
CA VAL A 148 3.29 -20.32 23.15
C VAL A 148 3.82 -18.99 22.62
N ARG A 149 5.02 -18.59 23.04
CA ARG A 149 5.67 -17.36 22.55
C ARG A 149 5.93 -17.44 21.05
N GLN A 150 6.44 -18.58 20.58
CA GLN A 150 6.69 -18.83 19.16
C GLN A 150 5.40 -18.83 18.33
N ALA A 151 4.32 -19.45 18.81
CA ALA A 151 3.02 -19.41 18.15
C ALA A 151 2.45 -17.98 18.05
N ARG A 152 2.62 -17.16 19.11
CA ARG A 152 2.23 -15.73 19.10
C ARG A 152 3.05 -14.92 18.10
N LEU A 153 4.36 -15.18 17.99
CA LEU A 153 5.22 -14.57 16.98
C LEU A 153 4.76 -14.92 15.58
N GLU A 154 4.56 -16.21 15.30
CA GLU A 154 4.11 -16.66 13.99
C GLU A 154 2.76 -16.03 13.62
N ALA A 155 1.81 -15.99 14.55
CA ALA A 155 0.51 -15.35 14.33
C ALA A 155 0.65 -13.86 14.02
N THR A 156 1.55 -13.15 14.69
CA THR A 156 1.81 -11.72 14.50
C THR A 156 2.45 -11.46 13.13
N ILE A 157 3.49 -12.22 12.77
CA ILE A 157 4.14 -12.14 11.45
C ILE A 157 3.14 -12.49 10.34
N ARG A 158 2.36 -13.56 10.53
CA ARG A 158 1.34 -13.99 9.56
C ARG A 158 0.27 -12.91 9.35
N ALA A 159 -0.18 -12.25 10.42
CA ALA A 159 -1.15 -11.17 10.33
C ALA A 159 -0.61 -9.94 9.58
N ALA A 160 0.69 -9.66 9.70
CA ALA A 160 1.36 -8.60 8.95
C ALA A 160 1.57 -8.96 7.46
N MET A 161 1.98 -10.20 7.17
CA MET A 161 2.33 -10.62 5.81
C MET A 161 1.13 -11.05 4.97
N VAL A 162 0.08 -11.59 5.59
CA VAL A 162 -1.05 -12.21 4.89
C VAL A 162 -2.32 -11.40 5.17
N ALA A 163 -2.79 -10.68 4.15
CA ALA A 163 -4.08 -10.03 4.22
C ALA A 163 -5.17 -11.07 4.55
N GLN A 164 -6.07 -10.77 5.48
CA GLN A 164 -7.16 -11.68 5.83
C GLN A 164 -7.99 -12.04 4.59
N GLY A 165 -8.20 -13.34 4.37
CA GLY A 165 -8.90 -13.84 3.17
C GLY A 165 -8.04 -13.84 1.90
N TRP A 166 -6.72 -13.61 2.01
CA TRP A 166 -5.79 -13.83 0.90
C TRP A 166 -5.72 -15.32 0.57
N HIS A 167 -5.98 -15.64 -0.69
CA HIS A 167 -5.85 -16.99 -1.24
C HIS A 167 -4.87 -16.93 -2.41
N SER A 168 -3.87 -17.83 -2.41
CA SER A 168 -2.83 -17.91 -3.45
C SER A 168 -3.38 -18.06 -4.88
N GLN A 169 -4.61 -18.55 -5.01
CA GLN A 169 -5.31 -18.77 -6.28
C GLN A 169 -6.03 -17.52 -6.83
N GLY A 170 -6.33 -16.51 -6.00
CA GLY A 170 -7.07 -15.30 -6.40
C GLY A 170 -6.36 -14.50 -7.49
N PRO A 171 -5.08 -14.11 -7.30
CA PRO A 171 -4.29 -13.38 -8.30
C PRO A 171 -3.99 -14.21 -9.57
N ARG A 172 -3.98 -15.54 -9.47
CA ARG A 172 -3.74 -16.45 -10.62
C ARG A 172 -4.94 -16.58 -11.54
N ARG A 173 -6.17 -16.41 -11.02
CA ARG A 173 -7.39 -16.41 -11.84
C ARG A 173 -7.50 -15.17 -12.73
N GLU A 174 -6.99 -14.03 -12.28
CA GLU A 174 -7.05 -12.77 -13.02
C GLU A 174 -5.78 -12.53 -13.83
N GLN A 175 -5.72 -13.14 -15.00
CA GLN A 175 -4.69 -12.85 -15.98
C GLN A 175 -4.94 -11.49 -16.60
N TRP A 176 -3.95 -10.62 -16.58
CA TRP A 176 -3.96 -9.38 -17.36
C TRP A 176 -4.00 -9.72 -18.85
N ARG A 177 -4.76 -8.96 -19.63
CA ARG A 177 -4.84 -9.11 -21.09
C ARG A 177 -4.67 -7.74 -21.70
N ALA A 178 -3.87 -7.67 -22.76
CA ALA A 178 -3.57 -6.41 -23.44
C ALA A 178 -4.80 -5.79 -24.13
N ARG A 179 -5.79 -6.60 -24.49
CA ARG A 179 -6.91 -6.17 -25.34
C ARG A 179 -8.26 -6.62 -24.79
N SER A 180 -9.27 -5.77 -24.99
CA SER A 180 -10.67 -6.16 -24.82
C SER A 180 -11.08 -7.19 -25.89
N SER A 181 -12.01 -8.09 -25.55
CA SER A 181 -12.59 -8.98 -26.56
C SER A 181 -13.68 -8.25 -27.35
N PHE A 182 -13.86 -8.64 -28.61
CA PHE A 182 -14.89 -8.06 -29.48
C PHE A 182 -16.31 -8.30 -28.93
N ALA A 183 -16.55 -9.43 -28.25
CA ALA A 183 -17.84 -9.73 -27.63
C ALA A 183 -18.22 -8.76 -26.49
N PHE A 184 -17.26 -7.99 -25.96
CA PHE A 184 -17.49 -7.02 -24.88
C PHE A 184 -17.43 -5.55 -25.34
N SER A 185 -17.42 -5.29 -26.66
CA SER A 185 -17.32 -3.93 -27.20
C SER A 185 -18.67 -3.23 -27.42
N LEU A 186 -19.81 -3.91 -27.26
CA LEU A 186 -21.13 -3.32 -27.56
C LEU A 186 -21.42 -2.07 -26.70
N TYR A 187 -21.08 -2.10 -25.41
CA TYR A 187 -21.21 -0.92 -24.54
C TYR A 187 -20.40 0.27 -25.06
N ARG A 188 -19.17 0.03 -25.53
CA ARG A 188 -18.29 1.07 -26.05
C ARG A 188 -18.73 1.61 -27.41
N LEU A 189 -19.37 0.78 -28.22
CA LEU A 189 -20.02 1.22 -29.45
C LEU A 189 -21.13 2.24 -29.15
N ILE A 190 -21.97 1.92 -28.15
CA ILE A 190 -23.03 2.83 -27.68
C ILE A 190 -22.41 4.11 -27.10
N GLU A 191 -21.40 4.01 -26.25
CA GLU A 191 -20.72 5.17 -25.66
C GLU A 191 -20.09 6.09 -26.72
N ARG A 192 -19.46 5.55 -27.77
CA ARG A 192 -18.89 6.37 -28.86
C ARG A 192 -19.96 7.05 -29.72
N VAL A 193 -21.02 6.32 -30.05
CA VAL A 193 -22.11 6.84 -30.90
C VAL A 193 -22.89 7.94 -30.17
N PHE A 194 -23.18 7.74 -28.87
CA PHE A 194 -24.03 8.65 -28.10
C PHE A 194 -23.26 9.64 -27.22
N GLY A 195 -22.03 9.34 -26.82
CA GLY A 195 -21.20 10.19 -25.95
C GLY A 195 -20.19 11.06 -26.70
N GLU A 196 -19.46 10.47 -27.66
CA GLU A 196 -18.42 11.18 -28.44
C GLU A 196 -18.94 11.70 -29.80
N GLY A 197 -20.20 11.40 -30.15
CA GLY A 197 -20.84 11.87 -31.39
C GLY A 197 -20.19 11.37 -32.68
N THR A 198 -19.36 10.32 -32.61
CA THR A 198 -18.58 9.83 -33.76
C THR A 198 -19.24 8.57 -34.34
N LEU A 199 -19.70 8.64 -35.59
CA LEU A 199 -20.43 7.56 -36.27
C LEU A 199 -19.53 6.55 -37.01
N ILE A 200 -18.20 6.73 -36.97
CA ILE A 200 -17.24 5.89 -37.70
C ILE A 200 -16.89 4.65 -36.86
N PRO A 201 -16.92 3.42 -37.42
CA PRO A 201 -16.47 2.22 -36.73
C PRO A 201 -14.93 2.22 -36.59
N GLY A 202 -14.40 3.03 -35.68
CA GLY A 202 -12.99 3.01 -35.28
C GLY A 202 -12.63 1.72 -34.52
N ARG A 203 -11.33 1.47 -34.27
CA ARG A 203 -10.84 0.31 -33.49
C ARG A 203 -11.66 0.16 -32.20
N MET A 204 -12.54 -0.85 -32.17
CA MET A 204 -13.41 -1.20 -31.02
C MET A 204 -12.66 -1.94 -29.90
N ARG A 205 -11.37 -2.21 -30.12
CA ARG A 205 -10.48 -2.85 -29.15
C ARG A 205 -9.77 -1.76 -28.36
N ILE A 206 -9.96 -1.77 -27.05
CA ILE A 206 -9.18 -0.96 -26.12
C ILE A 206 -7.87 -1.71 -25.88
N GLU A 207 -6.76 -0.99 -26.02
CA GLU A 207 -5.46 -1.46 -25.57
C GLU A 207 -5.26 -0.94 -24.14
N TYR A 208 -5.25 -1.86 -23.18
CA TYR A 208 -4.97 -1.51 -21.79
C TYR A 208 -3.46 -1.28 -21.65
N GLU A 209 -3.06 -0.26 -20.90
CA GLU A 209 -1.65 0.02 -20.65
C GLU A 209 -0.98 -1.21 -20.00
N ALA A 210 0.15 -1.62 -20.58
CA ALA A 210 0.89 -2.77 -20.08
C ALA A 210 1.60 -2.44 -18.77
N PRO A 211 1.65 -3.35 -17.79
CA PRO A 211 2.40 -3.14 -16.55
C PRO A 211 3.88 -2.80 -16.75
N ALA A 212 4.48 -3.26 -17.86
CA ALA A 212 5.86 -2.94 -18.22
C ALA A 212 6.03 -1.56 -18.88
N ALA A 213 4.95 -0.98 -19.43
CA ALA A 213 4.99 0.26 -20.18
C ALA A 213 4.60 1.50 -19.35
N ILE A 214 3.97 1.32 -18.19
CA ILE A 214 3.46 2.43 -17.37
C ILE A 214 4.54 3.44 -16.95
N SER A 215 5.77 2.95 -16.71
CA SER A 215 6.90 3.80 -16.32
C SER A 215 7.30 4.81 -17.40
N THR A 216 7.11 4.46 -18.67
CA THR A 216 7.37 5.32 -19.83
C THR A 216 6.11 5.95 -20.41
N GLY A 217 4.93 5.50 -19.96
CA GLY A 217 3.62 5.96 -20.39
C GLY A 217 3.00 6.93 -19.39
N SER A 218 1.87 6.54 -18.82
CA SER A 218 1.02 7.41 -17.99
C SER A 218 1.71 7.91 -16.71
N ALA A 219 2.66 7.15 -16.15
CA ALA A 219 3.36 7.51 -14.92
C ALA A 219 4.72 8.19 -15.15
N ALA A 220 5.13 8.43 -16.40
CA ALA A 220 6.43 9.02 -16.71
C ALA A 220 6.62 10.40 -16.06
N GLY A 221 5.61 11.27 -16.13
CA GLY A 221 5.66 12.60 -15.52
C GLY A 221 5.78 12.56 -13.99
N LEU A 222 5.10 11.61 -13.34
CA LEU A 222 5.20 11.39 -11.90
C LEU A 222 6.61 10.93 -11.50
N LEU A 223 7.19 9.97 -12.25
CA LEU A 223 8.55 9.49 -11.99
C LEU A 223 9.58 10.59 -12.20
N ALA A 224 9.44 11.39 -13.26
CA ALA A 224 10.32 12.53 -13.50
C ALA A 224 10.22 13.57 -12.36
N ALA A 225 9.01 13.87 -11.87
CA ALA A 225 8.83 14.76 -10.72
C ALA A 225 9.43 14.18 -9.43
N ALA A 226 9.32 12.87 -9.21
CA ALA A 226 9.91 12.19 -8.07
C ALA A 226 11.45 12.20 -8.10
N GLU A 227 12.05 12.04 -9.28
CA GLU A 227 13.51 12.11 -9.47
C GLU A 227 14.06 13.54 -9.33
N ALA A 228 13.28 14.53 -9.74
CA ALA A 228 13.65 15.94 -9.64
C ALA A 228 13.41 16.55 -8.24
N ALA A 229 12.76 15.83 -7.33
CA ALA A 229 12.44 16.34 -6.01
C ALA A 229 13.71 16.58 -5.16
N PRO A 230 13.78 17.68 -4.37
CA PRO A 230 14.86 17.87 -3.40
C PRO A 230 14.91 16.70 -2.41
N GLY A 231 16.09 16.10 -2.22
CA GLY A 231 16.25 14.93 -1.36
C GLY A 231 15.61 13.65 -1.90
N ALA A 232 15.40 13.56 -3.23
CA ALA A 232 14.85 12.36 -3.86
C ALA A 232 15.64 11.10 -3.47
N ASP A 233 14.93 10.08 -2.97
CA ASP A 233 15.49 8.76 -2.70
C ASP A 233 15.43 7.90 -3.97
N PRO A 234 16.58 7.58 -4.61
CA PRO A 234 16.62 6.77 -5.82
C PRO A 234 16.04 5.37 -5.61
N LEU A 235 16.13 4.82 -4.40
CA LEU A 235 15.59 3.51 -4.07
C LEU A 235 14.06 3.54 -4.04
N LEU A 236 13.47 4.56 -3.41
CA LEU A 236 12.02 4.77 -3.44
C LEU A 236 11.52 4.90 -4.88
N VAL A 237 12.17 5.74 -5.71
CA VAL A 237 11.80 5.89 -7.12
C VAL A 237 11.89 4.55 -7.87
N ALA A 238 12.97 3.78 -7.65
CA ALA A 238 13.12 2.46 -8.24
C ALA A 238 12.02 1.48 -7.79
N ARG A 239 11.59 1.53 -6.53
CA ARG A 239 10.47 0.72 -6.01
C ARG A 239 9.13 1.14 -6.60
N LEU A 240 8.88 2.45 -6.74
CA LEU A 240 7.68 2.97 -7.42
C LEU A 240 7.63 2.45 -8.87
N ARG A 241 8.74 2.59 -9.60
CA ARG A 241 8.89 2.16 -10.99
C ARG A 241 8.75 0.64 -11.17
N GLY A 242 9.44 -0.14 -10.35
CA GLY A 242 9.59 -1.60 -10.55
C GLY A 242 8.51 -2.45 -9.91
N VAL A 243 7.81 -1.93 -8.90
CA VAL A 243 6.84 -2.72 -8.10
C VAL A 243 5.47 -2.08 -8.13
N LEU A 244 5.35 -0.84 -7.65
CA LEU A 244 4.05 -0.24 -7.35
C LEU A 244 3.26 0.14 -8.60
N LEU A 245 3.89 0.84 -9.55
CA LEU A 245 3.23 1.26 -10.79
C LEU A 245 2.82 0.06 -11.67
N PRO A 246 3.66 -0.99 -11.86
CA PRO A 246 3.22 -2.20 -12.55
C PRO A 246 2.04 -2.89 -11.88
N MET A 247 1.98 -2.92 -10.53
CA MET A 247 0.84 -3.46 -9.79
C MET A 247 -0.43 -2.64 -10.04
N PHE A 248 -0.33 -1.31 -10.05
CA PHE A 248 -1.44 -0.41 -10.36
C PHE A 248 -1.96 -0.65 -11.78
N ALA A 249 -1.10 -0.60 -12.80
CA ALA A 249 -1.46 -0.82 -14.20
C ALA A 249 -2.15 -2.17 -14.40
N ARG A 250 -1.66 -3.20 -13.73
CA ARG A 250 -2.26 -4.54 -13.77
C ARG A 250 -3.67 -4.52 -13.17
N ALA A 251 -3.84 -3.95 -11.98
CA ALA A 251 -5.12 -3.92 -11.29
C ALA A 251 -6.16 -3.11 -12.07
N ASP A 252 -5.77 -1.94 -12.57
CA ASP A 252 -6.64 -1.05 -13.34
C ASP A 252 -7.05 -1.67 -14.69
N GLY A 253 -6.11 -2.27 -15.43
CA GLY A 253 -6.43 -2.97 -16.69
C GLY A 253 -7.40 -4.15 -16.51
N ILE A 254 -7.25 -4.92 -15.43
CA ILE A 254 -8.18 -6.01 -15.10
C ILE A 254 -9.56 -5.43 -14.72
N ALA A 255 -9.60 -4.40 -13.87
CA ALA A 255 -10.83 -3.75 -13.46
C ALA A 255 -11.60 -3.17 -14.66
N SER A 256 -10.91 -2.48 -15.56
CA SER A 256 -11.46 -1.90 -16.78
C SER A 256 -12.07 -2.97 -17.69
N ARG A 257 -11.35 -4.08 -17.93
CA ARG A 257 -11.87 -5.21 -18.69
C ARG A 257 -13.12 -5.84 -18.08
N LEU A 258 -13.13 -6.04 -16.76
CA LEU A 258 -14.28 -6.61 -16.07
C LEU A 258 -15.49 -5.66 -16.09
N SER A 259 -15.25 -4.34 -16.01
CA SER A 259 -16.28 -3.32 -16.19
C SER A 259 -16.88 -3.39 -17.60
N ASP A 260 -16.03 -3.45 -18.63
CA ASP A 260 -16.47 -3.56 -20.02
C ASP A 260 -17.31 -4.83 -20.25
N ALA A 261 -16.87 -5.99 -19.74
CA ALA A 261 -17.62 -7.25 -19.82
C ALA A 261 -18.98 -7.18 -19.11
N TYR A 262 -19.03 -6.58 -17.91
CA TYR A 262 -20.28 -6.42 -17.17
C TYR A 262 -21.26 -5.47 -17.89
N ARG A 263 -20.79 -4.29 -18.30
CA ARG A 263 -21.61 -3.27 -18.98
C ARG A 263 -22.07 -3.72 -20.36
N SER A 264 -21.20 -4.34 -21.14
CA SER A 264 -21.58 -4.92 -22.44
C SER A 264 -22.60 -6.04 -22.28
N GLY A 265 -22.48 -6.91 -21.27
CA GLY A 265 -23.50 -7.91 -20.95
C GLY A 265 -24.88 -7.29 -20.69
N MET A 266 -24.94 -6.19 -19.94
CA MET A 266 -26.18 -5.45 -19.72
C MET A 266 -26.75 -4.87 -21.03
N CYS A 267 -25.91 -4.22 -21.85
CA CYS A 267 -26.35 -3.66 -23.14
C CYS A 267 -26.85 -4.75 -24.10
N VAL A 268 -26.14 -5.89 -24.20
CA VAL A 268 -26.54 -7.02 -25.04
C VAL A 268 -27.90 -7.53 -24.61
N ASN A 269 -28.16 -7.68 -23.31
CA ASN A 269 -29.46 -8.10 -22.81
C ASN A 269 -30.60 -7.17 -23.25
N PHE A 270 -30.42 -5.85 -23.19
CA PHE A 270 -31.43 -4.90 -23.67
C PHE A 270 -31.66 -4.98 -25.18
N VAL A 271 -30.58 -5.09 -25.96
CA VAL A 271 -30.69 -5.23 -27.43
C VAL A 271 -31.37 -6.54 -27.80
N LEU A 272 -31.02 -7.66 -27.17
CA LEU A 272 -31.67 -8.95 -27.39
C LEU A 272 -33.15 -8.90 -27.00
N ALA A 273 -33.50 -8.24 -25.89
CA ALA A 273 -34.89 -8.09 -25.48
C ALA A 273 -35.71 -7.27 -26.49
N ALA A 274 -35.18 -6.15 -26.97
CA ALA A 274 -35.83 -5.36 -28.00
C ALA A 274 -35.99 -6.14 -29.33
N LEU A 275 -34.94 -6.84 -29.77
CA LEU A 275 -34.99 -7.69 -30.97
C LEU A 275 -35.97 -8.85 -30.81
N ALA A 276 -36.07 -9.45 -29.63
CA ALA A 276 -37.03 -10.52 -29.35
C ALA A 276 -38.47 -10.06 -29.61
N VAL A 277 -38.83 -8.88 -29.09
CA VAL A 277 -40.15 -8.27 -29.30
C VAL A 277 -40.38 -7.92 -30.78
N ILE A 278 -39.41 -7.26 -31.42
CA ILE A 278 -39.53 -6.84 -32.83
C ILE A 278 -39.69 -8.06 -33.75
N ILE A 279 -38.86 -9.08 -33.59
CA ILE A 279 -38.89 -10.30 -34.41
C ILE A 279 -40.15 -11.11 -34.10
N GLY A 280 -40.53 -11.24 -32.83
CA GLY A 280 -41.75 -11.93 -32.43
C GLY A 280 -43.02 -11.32 -33.06
N LEU A 281 -43.05 -10.00 -33.25
CA LEU A 281 -44.16 -9.27 -33.87
C LEU A 281 -44.03 -9.08 -35.40
N ALA A 282 -42.86 -9.35 -35.99
CA ALA A 282 -42.57 -9.04 -37.38
C ALA A 282 -43.48 -9.77 -38.39
N PHE A 283 -44.06 -10.92 -38.04
CA PHE A 283 -44.96 -11.64 -38.95
C PHE A 283 -46.27 -10.90 -39.26
N TYR A 284 -46.70 -9.97 -38.38
CA TYR A 284 -47.96 -9.23 -38.52
C TYR A 284 -47.99 -8.28 -39.72
N PRO A 285 -47.04 -7.32 -39.87
CA PRO A 285 -47.04 -6.39 -41.00
C PRO A 285 -46.81 -7.04 -42.37
N PHE A 286 -46.15 -8.20 -42.42
CA PHE A 286 -45.84 -8.89 -43.68
C PHE A 286 -46.86 -9.98 -44.06
N GLY A 287 -47.92 -10.19 -43.26
CA GLY A 287 -48.94 -11.20 -43.54
C GLY A 287 -48.43 -12.65 -43.49
N LEU A 288 -47.31 -12.89 -42.80
CA LEU A 288 -46.59 -14.17 -42.79
C LEU A 288 -47.10 -15.16 -41.72
N ALA A 289 -48.41 -15.20 -41.49
CA ALA A 289 -49.01 -15.98 -40.41
C ALA A 289 -48.70 -17.49 -40.49
N GLN A 290 -48.52 -18.04 -41.70
CA GLN A 290 -48.22 -19.46 -41.90
C GLN A 290 -46.84 -19.87 -41.35
N VAL A 291 -45.90 -18.94 -41.25
CA VAL A 291 -44.54 -19.18 -40.72
C VAL A 291 -44.35 -18.59 -39.32
N LYS A 292 -45.44 -18.31 -38.59
CA LYS A 292 -45.41 -17.76 -37.21
C LYS A 292 -44.47 -18.53 -36.29
N TRP A 293 -44.44 -19.86 -36.40
CA TRP A 293 -43.60 -20.73 -35.57
C TRP A 293 -42.10 -20.42 -35.72
N VAL A 294 -41.65 -19.95 -36.89
CA VAL A 294 -40.25 -19.55 -37.14
C VAL A 294 -39.90 -18.29 -36.36
N PHE A 295 -40.76 -17.27 -36.40
CA PHE A 295 -40.57 -16.02 -35.64
C PHE A 295 -40.62 -16.27 -34.13
N ALA A 296 -41.57 -17.09 -33.67
CA ALA A 296 -41.65 -17.50 -32.26
C ALA A 296 -40.42 -18.30 -31.80
N SER A 297 -39.87 -19.17 -32.65
CA SER A 297 -38.63 -19.91 -32.35
C SER A 297 -37.43 -18.97 -32.28
N ALA A 298 -37.33 -18.00 -33.18
CA ALA A 298 -36.28 -16.99 -33.16
C ALA A 298 -36.35 -16.11 -31.91
N GLU A 299 -37.54 -15.66 -31.51
CA GLU A 299 -37.79 -14.95 -30.26
C GLU A 299 -37.36 -15.79 -29.05
N LEU A 300 -37.76 -17.06 -29.00
CA LEU A 300 -37.40 -17.98 -27.92
C LEU A 300 -35.87 -18.15 -27.80
N LEU A 301 -35.16 -18.25 -28.92
CA LEU A 301 -33.70 -18.34 -28.94
C LEU A 301 -33.03 -17.06 -28.39
N LEU A 302 -33.58 -15.89 -28.69
CA LEU A 302 -33.07 -14.61 -28.15
C LEU A 302 -33.28 -14.53 -26.63
N LEU A 303 -34.46 -14.92 -26.14
CA LEU A 303 -34.76 -14.98 -24.70
C LEU A 303 -33.87 -16.00 -23.97
N ALA A 304 -33.64 -17.17 -24.57
CA ALA A 304 -32.71 -18.17 -24.06
C ALA A 304 -31.27 -17.61 -23.99
N GLY A 305 -30.86 -16.82 -24.99
CA GLY A 305 -29.59 -16.10 -25.00
C GLY A 305 -29.43 -15.14 -23.80
N ILE A 306 -30.47 -14.36 -23.47
CA ILE A 306 -30.48 -13.48 -22.29
C ILE A 306 -30.27 -14.28 -21.00
N LEU A 307 -30.95 -15.43 -20.87
CA LEU A 307 -30.79 -16.29 -19.70
C LEU A 307 -29.36 -16.84 -19.58
N VAL A 308 -28.77 -17.30 -20.69
CA VAL A 308 -27.39 -17.79 -20.73
C VAL A 308 -26.40 -16.70 -20.32
N ILE A 309 -26.52 -15.49 -20.86
CA ILE A 309 -25.65 -14.35 -20.51
C ILE A 309 -25.78 -13.99 -19.03
N THR A 310 -27.00 -13.98 -18.51
CA THR A 310 -27.28 -13.64 -17.10
C THR A 310 -26.73 -14.71 -16.14
N LEU A 311 -26.87 -15.99 -16.48
CA LEU A 311 -26.30 -17.10 -15.73
C LEU A 311 -24.77 -17.10 -15.79
N ALA A 312 -24.19 -16.83 -16.96
CA ALA A 312 -22.74 -16.72 -17.12
C ALA A 312 -22.18 -15.54 -16.30
N GLY A 313 -22.81 -14.37 -16.36
CA GLY A 313 -22.40 -13.18 -15.60
C GLY A 313 -22.46 -13.39 -14.08
N SER A 314 -23.51 -14.07 -13.59
CA SER A 314 -23.64 -14.39 -12.16
C SER A 314 -22.64 -15.45 -11.69
N ARG A 315 -22.47 -16.55 -12.43
CA ARG A 315 -21.50 -17.62 -12.11
C ARG A 315 -20.05 -17.15 -12.18
N LEU A 316 -19.72 -16.33 -13.17
CA LEU A 316 -18.37 -15.79 -13.33
C LEU A 316 -18.10 -14.61 -12.40
N GLY A 317 -19.13 -14.05 -11.76
CA GLY A 317 -19.04 -13.00 -10.75
C GLY A 317 -18.38 -11.72 -11.25
N TRP A 318 -18.60 -11.34 -12.52
CA TRP A 318 -17.92 -10.20 -13.16
C TRP A 318 -18.07 -8.91 -12.36
N HIS A 319 -19.27 -8.64 -11.85
CA HIS A 319 -19.54 -7.47 -11.02
C HIS A 319 -18.70 -7.45 -9.73
N ARG A 320 -18.72 -8.54 -8.95
CA ARG A 320 -17.95 -8.62 -7.70
C ARG A 320 -16.45 -8.45 -7.96
N ARG A 321 -15.92 -9.15 -8.96
CA ARG A 321 -14.50 -9.11 -9.34
C ARG A 321 -14.09 -7.73 -9.86
N TRP A 322 -14.97 -7.08 -10.62
CA TRP A 322 -14.76 -5.70 -11.07
C TRP A 322 -14.59 -4.76 -9.87
N PHE A 323 -15.51 -4.78 -8.90
CA PHE A 323 -15.42 -3.93 -7.72
C PHE A 323 -14.18 -4.23 -6.85
N GLU A 324 -13.84 -5.50 -6.67
CA GLU A 324 -12.64 -5.90 -5.92
C GLU A 324 -11.36 -5.35 -6.56
N MET A 325 -11.20 -5.52 -7.88
CA MET A 325 -10.02 -5.05 -8.60
C MET A 325 -10.00 -3.53 -8.74
N ARG A 326 -11.16 -2.90 -8.94
CA ARG A 326 -11.26 -1.44 -8.99
C ARG A 326 -10.86 -0.82 -7.66
N ARG A 327 -11.28 -1.42 -6.55
CA ARG A 327 -10.84 -1.00 -5.22
C ARG A 327 -9.32 -1.05 -5.10
N VAL A 328 -8.68 -2.15 -5.48
CA VAL A 328 -7.21 -2.28 -5.47
C VAL A 328 -6.55 -1.19 -6.32
N ALA A 329 -7.06 -0.95 -7.53
CA ALA A 329 -6.55 0.10 -8.41
C ALA A 329 -6.64 1.49 -7.77
N GLU A 330 -7.75 1.84 -7.12
CA GLU A 330 -7.91 3.15 -6.47
C GLU A 330 -6.96 3.35 -5.28
N TYR A 331 -6.65 2.30 -4.49
CA TYR A 331 -5.59 2.43 -3.47
C TYR A 331 -4.23 2.70 -4.09
N LEU A 332 -3.88 1.91 -5.11
CA LEU A 332 -2.60 2.01 -5.77
C LEU A 332 -2.46 3.31 -6.57
N ARG A 333 -3.57 3.94 -6.97
CA ARG A 333 -3.58 5.22 -7.69
C ARG A 333 -2.97 6.35 -6.86
N HIS A 334 -3.28 6.39 -5.56
CA HIS A 334 -2.82 7.46 -4.66
C HIS A 334 -1.53 7.12 -3.93
N ALA A 335 -1.17 5.84 -3.84
CA ALA A 335 0.00 5.37 -3.14
C ALA A 335 1.32 6.04 -3.55
N PRO A 336 1.62 6.33 -4.84
CA PRO A 336 2.87 7.00 -5.19
C PRO A 336 3.00 8.39 -4.54
N GLY A 337 1.94 9.20 -4.59
CA GLY A 337 1.95 10.52 -3.99
C GLY A 337 2.10 10.47 -2.47
N LEU A 338 1.39 9.55 -1.82
CA LEU A 338 1.49 9.35 -0.36
C LEU A 338 2.91 8.92 0.05
N LEU A 339 3.51 7.98 -0.68
CA LEU A 339 4.85 7.50 -0.39
C LEU A 339 5.93 8.56 -0.60
N LEU A 340 5.79 9.40 -1.63
CA LEU A 340 6.69 10.54 -1.86
C LEU A 340 6.59 11.60 -0.76
N LEU A 341 5.41 11.76 -0.15
CA LEU A 341 5.18 12.60 1.03
C LEU A 341 5.59 11.89 2.34
N GLY A 342 6.12 10.68 2.27
CA GLY A 342 6.57 9.90 3.42
C GLY A 342 5.47 9.19 4.20
N VAL A 343 4.21 9.20 3.72
CA VAL A 343 3.05 8.57 4.36
C VAL A 343 2.96 7.10 3.96
N SER A 344 3.14 6.19 4.93
CA SER A 344 3.20 4.74 4.70
C SER A 344 1.92 3.98 5.07
N ARG A 345 1.09 4.50 5.99
CA ARG A 345 -0.15 3.84 6.42
C ARG A 345 -1.38 4.73 6.19
N PRO A 346 -2.40 4.25 5.45
CA PRO A 346 -3.73 4.84 5.53
C PRO A 346 -4.25 4.64 6.96
N THR A 347 -4.61 5.72 7.66
CA THR A 347 -5.15 5.68 9.03
C THR A 347 -6.52 5.01 9.14
N GLY A 348 -7.16 4.67 8.02
CA GLY A 348 -8.47 4.03 7.97
C GLY A 348 -8.43 2.50 8.04
N ARG A 349 -9.04 1.92 9.07
CA ARG A 349 -9.42 0.49 9.07
C ARG A 349 -10.63 0.30 8.16
N TRP A 350 -10.57 -0.67 7.25
CA TRP A 350 -11.66 -0.90 6.31
C TRP A 350 -12.85 -1.59 6.98
N PRO A 351 -14.09 -1.17 6.70
CA PRO A 351 -15.28 -1.85 7.21
C PRO A 351 -15.26 -3.32 6.80
N ARG A 352 -15.27 -4.20 7.79
CA ARG A 352 -15.34 -5.64 7.57
C ARG A 352 -16.76 -6.01 7.17
N LYS A 353 -16.92 -6.81 6.10
CA LYS A 353 -18.22 -7.36 5.72
C LYS A 353 -18.68 -8.30 6.85
N GLY A 354 -19.67 -7.88 7.63
CA GLY A 354 -20.29 -8.71 8.69
C GLY A 354 -19.80 -8.49 10.13
N GLY A 355 -19.00 -7.45 10.41
CA GLY A 355 -18.79 -7.04 11.81
C GLY A 355 -20.04 -6.34 12.33
N ARG A 356 -20.86 -7.02 13.13
CA ARG A 356 -21.77 -6.31 14.04
C ARG A 356 -20.92 -5.28 14.80
N GLY A 357 -21.37 -4.04 14.81
CA GLY A 357 -20.71 -2.99 15.56
C GLY A 357 -20.44 -3.45 16.98
N HIS A 358 -19.17 -3.57 17.33
CA HIS A 358 -18.77 -3.16 18.66
C HIS A 358 -18.42 -1.70 18.54
N GLU A 359 -19.43 -0.90 18.87
CA GLU A 359 -19.27 0.47 19.33
C GLU A 359 -18.20 0.46 20.43
N ALA A 360 -17.24 1.37 20.27
CA ALA A 360 -16.39 1.83 21.36
C ALA A 360 -17.16 2.86 22.17
#